data_AF-A0A2A4YD46-F1
#
_entry.id   AF-A0A2A4YD46-F1
#
_cell.length_a   1.000
_cell.length_b   1.000
_cell.length_c   1.000
_cell.angle_alpha   90.00
_cell.angle_beta   90.00
_cell.angle_gamma   90.00
#
_symmetry.space_group_name_H-M   'P 1'
#
loop_
_entity.id
_entity.type
_entity.pdbx_description
1 polymer ?
#
loop_
_entity_poly.entity_id
_entity_poly.type
_entity_poly.pdbx_seq_one_letter_code
_entity_poly.pdbx_strand_id
1 'polypeptide(L)'
;MDEKKAKLIIEGIEVYFEANPETKSCTVKSKIYYPLESLTSSLKENLHSLDYVNLQGKDGYLKAYPDEGFVILCQNIKVISSFTLFKLAMKHYMSTYDLWRSVVDDMIKSDGLLLI
;
A
#
# COMPACT_ATOMS: atom_id res chain seq x y z
N MET A 1 0.13 21.39 -13.13
CA MET A 1 -0.28 19.98 -13.09
C MET A 1 0.98 19.20 -13.40
N ASP A 2 1.60 18.54 -12.41
CA ASP A 2 2.82 17.77 -12.61
C ASP A 2 2.49 16.55 -13.48
N GLU A 3 2.90 16.57 -14.76
CA GLU A 3 2.52 15.59 -15.79
C GLU A 3 2.96 14.14 -15.48
N LYS A 4 3.72 13.91 -14.41
CA LYS A 4 4.27 12.61 -14.02
C LYS A 4 3.43 11.87 -12.99
N LYS A 5 2.41 12.50 -12.40
CA LYS A 5 1.58 11.91 -11.34
C LYS A 5 0.12 11.87 -11.75
N ALA A 6 -0.43 10.67 -11.88
CA ALA A 6 -1.87 10.46 -12.08
C ALA A 6 -2.49 9.88 -10.81
N LYS A 7 -3.74 10.25 -10.54
CA LYS A 7 -4.54 9.72 -9.43
C LYS A 7 -5.82 9.14 -10.00
N LEU A 8 -6.17 7.92 -9.61
CA LEU A 8 -7.42 7.26 -9.95
C LEU A 8 -8.08 6.72 -8.70
N ILE A 9 -9.41 6.63 -8.72
CA ILE A 9 -10.18 5.91 -7.71
C ILE A 9 -10.56 4.57 -8.30
N ILE A 10 -10.08 3.48 -7.68
CA ILE A 10 -10.35 2.11 -8.11
C ILE A 10 -11.02 1.42 -6.93
N GLU A 11 -12.27 0.99 -7.08
CA GLU A 11 -13.02 0.31 -6.00
C GLU A 11 -13.09 1.12 -4.69
N GLY A 12 -13.14 2.46 -4.82
CA GLY A 12 -13.16 3.39 -3.67
C GLY A 12 -11.77 3.68 -3.07
N ILE A 13 -10.70 3.09 -3.61
CA ILE A 13 -9.33 3.26 -3.13
C ILE A 13 -8.62 4.30 -3.99
N GLU A 14 -7.94 5.25 -3.33
CA GLU A 14 -7.11 6.23 -4.01
C GLU A 14 -5.78 5.60 -4.44
N VAL A 15 -5.59 5.47 -5.75
CA VAL A 15 -4.39 4.89 -6.36
C VAL A 15 -3.63 5.97 -7.11
N TYR A 16 -2.37 6.14 -6.74
CA TYR A 16 -1.44 7.09 -7.32
C TYR A 16 -0.46 6.38 -8.24
N PHE A 17 -0.25 6.95 -9.41
CA PHE A 17 0.63 6.44 -10.45
C PHE A 17 1.72 7.47 -10.70
N GLU A 18 2.96 7.01 -10.68
CA GLU A 18 4.13 7.80 -10.98
C GLU A 18 4.94 7.10 -12.06
N ALA A 19 4.89 7.64 -13.28
CA ALA A 19 5.58 7.07 -14.41
C ALA A 19 7.10 7.29 -14.27
N ASN A 20 7.86 6.24 -14.52
CA ASN A 20 9.32 6.26 -14.60
C ASN A 20 9.75 5.86 -16.03
N PRO A 21 9.95 6.84 -16.94
CA PRO A 21 10.29 6.58 -18.33
C PRO A 21 11.62 5.86 -18.52
N GLU A 22 12.62 6.15 -17.67
CA GLU A 22 13.97 5.59 -17.77
C GLU A 22 13.97 4.07 -17.57
N THR A 23 13.16 3.59 -16.63
CA THR A 23 13.02 2.17 -16.31
C THR A 23 11.83 1.52 -17.02
N LYS A 24 11.09 2.27 -17.86
CA LYS A 24 9.83 1.85 -18.49
C LYS A 24 8.89 1.22 -17.47
N SER A 25 8.71 1.89 -16.34
CA SER A 25 7.93 1.39 -15.22
C SER A 25 7.01 2.47 -14.67
N CYS A 26 6.08 2.06 -13.82
CA CYS A 26 5.15 2.93 -13.13
C CYS A 26 5.11 2.50 -11.68
N THR A 27 5.44 3.42 -10.79
CA THR A 27 5.25 3.22 -9.36
C THR A 27 3.79 3.45 -9.04
N VAL A 28 3.17 2.48 -8.38
CA VAL A 28 1.77 2.52 -7.95
C VAL A 28 1.74 2.57 -6.42
N LYS A 29 1.01 3.54 -5.87
CA LYS A 29 0.94 3.80 -4.43
C LYS A 29 -0.52 3.95 -3.98
N SER A 30 -0.85 3.38 -2.83
CA SER A 30 -2.15 3.54 -2.17
C SER A 30 -1.97 3.60 -0.67
N LYS A 31 -2.87 4.30 0.01
CA LYS A 31 -2.90 4.37 1.47
C LYS A 31 -3.90 3.36 2.03
N ILE A 32 -3.50 2.64 3.06
CA ILE A 32 -4.34 1.79 3.89
C ILE A 32 -4.52 2.55 5.20
N TYR A 33 -5.73 3.06 5.44
CA TYR A 33 -6.04 3.88 6.61
C TYR A 33 -6.50 3.04 7.78
N TYR A 34 -6.17 3.49 8.99
CA TYR A 34 -6.64 2.92 10.24
C TYR A 34 -6.87 3.99 11.31
N PRO A 35 -7.76 3.73 12.28
CA PRO A 35 -8.07 4.69 13.34
C PRO A 35 -6.88 4.89 14.28
N LEU A 36 -6.44 6.15 14.43
CA LEU A 36 -5.37 6.55 15.35
C LEU A 36 -5.70 6.26 16.82
N GLU A 37 -6.96 6.42 17.18
CA GLU A 37 -7.48 6.21 18.54
C GLU A 37 -7.32 4.76 19.02
N SER A 38 -7.07 3.83 18.10
CA SER A 38 -6.95 2.40 18.37
C SER A 38 -5.50 1.90 18.48
N LEU A 39 -4.50 2.80 18.45
CA LEU A 39 -3.08 2.41 18.42
C LEU A 39 -2.42 2.55 19.80
N THR A 40 -2.05 1.44 20.42
CA THR A 40 -1.11 1.45 21.55
C THR A 40 0.31 1.79 21.09
N SER A 41 1.18 2.18 22.04
CA SER A 41 2.60 2.40 21.75
C SER A 41 3.28 1.17 21.16
N SER A 42 2.95 -0.04 21.65
CA SER A 42 3.45 -1.30 21.12
C SER A 42 3.02 -1.55 19.67
N LEU A 43 1.77 -1.22 19.32
CA LEU A 43 1.31 -1.37 17.95
C LEU A 43 1.98 -0.36 17.00
N LYS A 44 2.27 0.87 17.47
CA LYS A 44 3.05 1.83 16.68
C LYS A 44 4.45 1.30 16.37
N GLU A 45 5.14 0.71 17.35
CA GLU A 45 6.45 0.07 17.15
C GLU A 45 6.37 -1.09 16.16
N ASN A 46 5.34 -1.94 16.27
CA ASN A 46 5.11 -3.04 15.32
C ASN A 46 4.83 -2.52 13.90
N LEU A 47 4.07 -1.43 13.75
CA LEU A 47 3.81 -0.83 12.44
C LEU A 47 5.09 -0.25 11.83
N HIS A 48 5.96 0.39 12.61
CA HIS A 48 7.27 0.85 12.13
C HIS A 48 8.14 -0.30 11.59
N SER A 49 8.00 -1.51 12.12
CA SER A 49 8.71 -2.68 11.58
C SER A 49 8.30 -3.05 10.15
N LEU A 50 7.14 -2.56 9.66
CA LEU A 50 6.67 -2.80 8.30
C LEU A 50 7.41 -1.97 7.23
N ASP A 51 8.24 -1.00 7.62
CA ASP A 51 8.80 0.04 6.74
C ASP A 51 9.63 -0.48 5.54
N TYR A 52 9.97 -1.78 5.50
CA TYR A 52 10.77 -2.39 4.43
C TYR A 52 10.38 -3.83 4.09
N VAL A 53 9.11 -4.22 4.23
CA VAL A 53 8.70 -5.58 3.83
C VAL A 53 8.78 -5.72 2.31
N ASN A 54 9.77 -6.48 1.82
CA ASN A 54 9.84 -6.90 0.42
C ASN A 54 8.65 -7.82 0.13
N LEU A 55 7.76 -7.37 -0.76
CA LEU A 55 6.50 -8.05 -1.06
C LEU A 55 6.75 -9.29 -1.93
N GLN A 56 7.07 -10.43 -1.29
CA GLN A 56 7.17 -11.77 -1.92
C GLN A 56 7.85 -11.77 -3.30
N GLY A 57 9.05 -11.19 -3.41
CA GLY A 57 9.82 -11.19 -4.65
C GLY A 57 9.35 -10.19 -5.71
N LYS A 58 8.53 -9.21 -5.32
CA LYS A 58 8.13 -8.08 -6.17
C LYS A 58 8.84 -6.81 -5.73
N ASP A 59 9.11 -5.95 -6.71
CA ASP A 59 9.70 -4.63 -6.49
C ASP A 59 8.64 -3.73 -5.83
N GLY A 60 8.56 -3.77 -4.51
CA GLY A 60 7.55 -3.05 -3.72
C GLY A 60 7.84 -3.12 -2.23
N TYR A 61 7.24 -2.19 -1.49
CA TYR A 61 7.43 -2.05 -0.05
C TYR A 61 6.15 -1.54 0.61
N LEU A 62 6.09 -1.73 1.93
CA LEU A 62 5.17 -1.04 2.81
C LEU A 62 5.93 0.02 3.59
N LYS A 63 5.26 1.11 3.90
CA LYS A 63 5.80 2.12 4.81
C LYS A 63 4.72 2.62 5.73
N ALA A 64 4.89 2.44 7.02
CA ALA A 64 3.93 2.86 8.02
C ALA A 64 4.14 4.33 8.38
N TYR A 65 3.02 5.00 8.63
CA TYR A 65 2.95 6.34 9.19
C TYR A 65 2.00 6.28 10.39
N PRO A 66 2.42 5.68 11.52
CA PRO A 66 1.53 5.36 12.63
C PRO A 66 0.91 6.60 13.26
N ASP A 67 1.63 7.72 13.27
CA ASP A 67 1.14 9.00 13.79
C ASP A 67 0.17 9.70 12.82
N GLU A 68 0.17 9.31 11.55
CA GLU A 68 -0.77 9.83 10.53
C GLU A 68 -1.94 8.86 10.25
N GLY A 69 -1.91 7.65 10.83
CA GLY A 69 -3.01 6.68 10.76
C GLY A 69 -3.11 5.96 9.42
N PHE A 70 -1.98 5.74 8.73
CA PHE A 70 -1.98 4.94 7.51
C PHE A 70 -0.68 4.19 7.25
N VAL A 71 -0.76 3.20 6.36
CA VAL A 71 0.38 2.53 5.73
C VAL A 71 0.33 2.80 4.23
N ILE A 72 1.46 3.12 3.62
CA ILE A 72 1.59 3.23 2.17
C ILE A 72 1.99 1.85 1.63
N LEU A 73 1.17 1.32 0.72
CA LEU A 73 1.54 0.22 -0.16
C LEU A 73 2.12 0.79 -1.45
N CYS A 74 3.38 0.48 -1.73
CA CYS A 74 4.07 0.90 -2.94
C CYS A 74 4.51 -0.33 -3.73
N GLN A 75 4.25 -0.34 -5.05
CA GLN A 75 4.73 -1.38 -5.95
C GLN A 75 5.15 -0.76 -7.28
N ASN A 76 6.28 -1.21 -7.80
CA ASN A 76 6.74 -0.91 -9.12
C ASN A 76 6.16 -1.90 -10.13
N ILE A 77 5.47 -1.38 -11.15
CA ILE A 77 4.87 -2.16 -12.22
C ILE A 77 5.59 -1.79 -13.51
N LYS A 78 6.25 -2.75 -14.16
CA LYS A 78 6.79 -2.53 -15.51
C LYS A 78 5.65 -2.11 -16.44
N VAL A 79 5.84 -1.03 -17.18
CA VAL A 79 4.87 -0.57 -18.17
C VAL A 79 4.95 -1.53 -19.35
N ILE A 80 3.99 -2.44 -19.38
CA ILE A 80 3.90 -3.48 -20.40
C ILE A 80 3.19 -2.89 -21.61
N SER A 81 3.62 -3.24 -22.82
CA SER A 81 3.08 -2.72 -24.09
C SER A 81 1.62 -3.09 -24.38
N SER A 82 0.94 -3.80 -23.48
CA SER A 82 -0.45 -4.22 -23.61
C SER A 82 -1.29 -3.76 -22.43
N PHE A 83 -2.40 -3.09 -22.75
CA PHE A 83 -3.40 -2.67 -21.77
C PHE A 83 -3.99 -3.86 -20.99
N THR A 84 -4.08 -5.05 -21.61
CA THR A 84 -4.54 -6.28 -20.94
C THR A 84 -3.59 -6.71 -19.82
N LEU A 85 -2.27 -6.64 -20.08
CA LEU A 85 -1.26 -7.00 -19.09
C LEU A 85 -1.19 -5.95 -17.98
N PHE A 86 -1.37 -4.67 -18.32
CA PHE A 86 -1.52 -3.61 -17.31
C PHE A 86 -2.74 -3.84 -16.41
N LYS A 87 -3.90 -4.18 -16.98
CA LYS A 87 -5.10 -4.54 -16.20
C LYS A 87 -4.85 -5.73 -15.25
N LEU A 88 -4.13 -6.75 -15.71
CA LEU A 88 -3.79 -7.90 -14.87
C LEU A 88 -2.86 -7.50 -13.72
N ALA A 89 -1.85 -6.66 -14.00
CA ALA A 89 -0.96 -6.12 -12.98
C ALA A 89 -1.74 -5.29 -11.94
N MET A 90 -2.69 -4.47 -12.39
CA MET A 90 -3.55 -3.70 -11.49
C MET A 90 -4.46 -4.58 -10.64
N LYS A 91 -5.07 -5.63 -11.21
CA LYS A 91 -5.85 -6.61 -10.42
C LYS A 91 -5.01 -7.27 -9.33
N HIS A 92 -3.77 -7.63 -9.66
CA HIS A 92 -2.85 -8.17 -8.67
C HIS A 92 -2.51 -7.14 -7.59
N TYR A 93 -2.26 -5.88 -7.98
CA TYR A 93 -1.99 -4.81 -7.04
C TYR A 93 -3.16 -4.61 -6.07
N MET A 94 -4.41 -4.59 -6.57
CA MET A 94 -5.60 -4.49 -5.72
C MET A 94 -5.75 -5.69 -4.79
N SER A 95 -5.52 -6.91 -5.26
CA SER A 95 -5.52 -8.10 -4.39
C SER A 95 -4.43 -8.05 -3.31
N THR A 96 -3.27 -7.45 -3.61
CA THR A 96 -2.20 -7.22 -2.63
C THR A 96 -2.62 -6.15 -1.62
N TYR A 97 -3.31 -5.10 -2.07
CA TYR A 97 -3.89 -4.08 -1.19
C TYR A 97 -4.88 -4.69 -0.21
N ASP A 98 -5.82 -5.52 -0.67
CA ASP A 98 -6.83 -6.14 0.20
C ASP A 98 -6.20 -7.08 1.23
N LEU A 99 -5.20 -7.87 0.82
CA LEU A 99 -4.44 -8.71 1.75
C LEU A 99 -3.80 -7.87 2.86
N TRP A 100 -3.10 -6.80 2.50
CA TRP A 100 -2.41 -5.97 3.49
C TRP A 100 -3.37 -5.15 4.34
N ARG A 101 -4.51 -4.73 3.78
CA ARG A 101 -5.58 -4.14 4.56
C ARG A 101 -6.08 -5.11 5.63
N SER A 102 -6.31 -6.37 5.28
CA SER A 102 -6.70 -7.41 6.25
C SER A 102 -5.64 -7.61 7.33
N VAL A 103 -4.35 -7.67 6.95
CA VAL A 103 -3.25 -7.82 7.92
C VAL A 103 -3.21 -6.64 8.89
N VAL A 104 -3.31 -5.41 8.40
CA VAL A 104 -3.33 -4.20 9.23
C VAL A 104 -4.55 -4.20 10.16
N ASP A 105 -5.73 -4.54 9.65
CA ASP A 105 -6.96 -4.66 10.45
C ASP A 105 -6.82 -5.72 11.56
N ASP A 106 -6.19 -6.87 11.26
CA ASP A 106 -5.98 -7.95 12.23
C ASP A 106 -4.94 -7.56 13.30
N MET A 107 -3.89 -6.82 12.92
CA MET A 107 -2.92 -6.26 13.87
C MET A 107 -3.61 -5.31 14.86
N ILE A 108 -4.50 -4.44 14.38
CA ILE A 108 -5.26 -3.50 15.22
C ILE A 108 -6.23 -4.22 16.14
N LYS A 109 -6.99 -5.20 15.63
CA LYS A 109 -7.93 -5.99 16.44
C LYS A 109 -7.22 -6.80 17.53
N SER A 110 -6.08 -7.39 17.21
CA SER A 110 -5.30 -8.20 18.16
C SER A 110 -4.78 -7.36 19.32
N ASP A 111 -4.43 -6.10 19.07
CA ASP A 111 -4.02 -5.15 20.10
C ASP A 111 -5.22 -4.71 20.97
N GLY A 112 -6.40 -4.50 20.36
CA GLY A 112 -7.64 -4.19 21.08
C GLY A 112 -8.14 -5.30 22.02
N LEU A 113 -7.77 -6.56 21.77
CA LEU A 113 -8.11 -7.70 22.64
C LEU A 113 -7.23 -7.81 23.90
N LEU A 114 -6.11 -7.08 23.97
CA LEU A 114 -5.24 -7.02 25.16
C LEU A 114 -5.70 -5.96 26.17
N LEU A 115 -6.80 -5.24 25.87
CA LEU A 115 -7.36 -4.16 26.70
C LEU A 115 -8.67 -4.53 27.41
N ILE A 116 -9.05 -5.82 27.43
CA ILE A 116 -10.21 -6.37 28.18
C ILE A 116 -9.70 -7.41 29.17
#